data_AF-A0A2V9YZC1-F1
#
_entry.id   AF-A0A2V9YZC1-F1
#
_cell.length_a   1.000
_cell.length_b   1.000
_cell.length_c   1.000
_cell.angle_alpha   90.00
_cell.angle_beta   90.00
_cell.angle_gamma   90.00
#
_symmetry.space_group_name_H-M   'P 1'
#
loop_
_entity.id
_entity.type
_entity.pdbx_description
1 polymer ?
#
loop_
_entity_poly.entity_id
_entity_poly.type
_entity_poly.pdbx_seq_one_letter_code
_entity_poly.pdbx_strand_id
1 'polypeptide(L)'
;MEPRPDNVVLYATSNRRHLVRERFSDRRGPAADGDDDVHIDETVQEKLSLADRFGLHVPFLLPDQDRYLDIAEKLAARYGIRLPAEEVRRRARLWSQWHNGQSCRTARQFVDALRGEIALAAEDGDRSRAPRRGRGRQPGRR
;
A
#
# COMPACT_ATOMS: atom_id res chain seq x y z
N MET A 1 26.47 13.46 20.92
CA MET A 1 25.07 13.66 20.51
C MET A 1 24.55 14.78 21.37
N GLU A 2 24.25 15.93 20.78
CA GLU A 2 23.86 17.13 21.52
C GLU A 2 22.41 16.99 22.01
N PRO A 3 22.09 17.31 23.27
CA PRO A 3 20.74 17.17 23.80
C PRO A 3 19.78 18.15 23.10
N ARG A 4 18.54 17.71 22.85
CA ARG A 4 17.53 18.56 22.20
C ARG A 4 17.18 19.73 23.14
N PRO A 5 17.21 20.99 22.66
CA PRO A 5 16.78 22.13 23.47
C PRO A 5 15.31 21.99 23.90
N ASP A 6 14.99 22.44 25.11
CA ASP A 6 13.64 22.33 25.70
C ASP A 6 12.57 23.11 24.90
N ASN A 7 13.00 24.08 24.09
CA ASN A 7 12.15 24.96 23.28
C ASN A 7 12.01 24.53 21.81
N VAL A 8 12.43 23.31 21.44
CA VAL A 8 12.31 22.79 20.07
C VAL A 8 11.22 21.72 20.01
N VAL A 9 10.37 21.72 18.98
CA VAL A 9 9.40 20.65 18.69
C VAL A 9 9.62 20.15 17.26
N LEU A 10 9.62 18.83 17.07
CA LEU A 10 9.68 18.18 15.77
C LEU A 10 8.31 17.60 15.44
N TYR A 11 7.74 17.99 14.31
CA TYR A 11 6.46 17.48 13.83
C TYR A 11 6.64 16.85 12.45
N ALA A 12 6.13 15.63 12.27
CA ALA A 12 6.20 14.90 11.01
C ALA A 12 4.80 14.44 10.60
N THR A 13 4.37 14.81 9.40
CA THR A 13 3.07 14.41 8.83
C THR A 13 3.19 14.18 7.34
N SER A 14 2.45 13.21 6.81
CA SER A 14 2.29 13.00 5.36
C SER A 14 1.24 13.95 4.75
N ASN A 15 0.42 14.60 5.58
CA ASN A 15 -0.56 15.59 5.16
C ASN A 15 -0.37 16.88 5.96
N ARG A 16 0.12 17.93 5.29
CA ARG A 16 0.37 19.25 5.89
C ARG A 16 -0.90 19.89 6.48
N ARG A 17 -2.09 19.54 5.98
CA ARG A 17 -3.36 20.01 6.57
C ARG A 17 -3.58 19.52 8.00
N HIS A 18 -2.97 18.40 8.39
CA HIS A 18 -3.05 17.88 9.76
C HIS A 18 -2.13 18.63 10.75
N LEU A 19 -1.44 19.70 10.35
CA LEU A 19 -0.81 20.65 11.28
C LEU A 19 -1.85 21.44 12.08
N VAL A 20 -3.11 21.47 11.60
CA VAL A 20 -4.23 22.07 12.32
C VAL A 20 -4.93 20.99 13.15
N ARG A 21 -5.06 21.24 14.46
CA ARG A 21 -5.88 20.40 15.35
C ARG A 21 -7.33 20.73 15.01
N GLU A 22 -8.03 19.84 14.31
CA GLU A 22 -9.50 19.91 14.25
C GLU A 22 -10.03 19.81 15.68
N ARG A 23 -10.79 20.80 16.15
CA ARG A 23 -11.48 20.68 17.44
C ARG A 23 -12.82 20.00 17.18
N PHE A 24 -13.17 19.03 18.01
CA PHE A 24 -14.47 18.34 17.90
C PHE A 24 -15.69 19.27 18.12
N SER A 25 -15.48 20.52 18.56
CA SER A 25 -16.49 21.59 18.58
C SER A 25 -17.02 21.94 17.19
N ASP A 26 -16.19 21.77 16.15
CA ASP A 26 -16.40 22.28 14.79
C ASP A 26 -17.33 21.35 13.99
N ARG A 27 -17.68 20.18 14.54
CA ARG A 27 -18.62 19.20 13.93
C ARG A 27 -20.08 19.42 14.34
N ARG A 28 -20.38 20.42 15.18
CA ARG A 28 -21.76 20.72 15.63
C ARG A 28 -22.49 21.70 14.70
N GLY A 29 -22.58 21.34 13.42
CA GLY A 29 -23.57 21.86 12.47
C GLY A 29 -23.56 23.38 12.18
N PRO A 30 -24.22 23.82 11.09
CA PRO A 30 -24.05 25.14 10.49
C PRO A 30 -24.94 26.22 11.14
N ALA A 31 -25.06 26.20 12.47
CA ALA A 31 -26.00 27.07 13.19
C ALA A 31 -25.32 27.84 14.33
N ALA A 32 -24.22 28.52 14.04
CA ALA A 32 -23.78 29.71 14.75
C ALA A 32 -22.67 30.35 13.92
N ASP A 33 -22.98 31.51 13.35
CA ASP A 33 -22.05 32.57 12.96
C ASP A 33 -20.94 32.19 11.95
N GLY A 34 -21.08 32.66 10.71
CA GLY A 34 -20.12 32.48 9.61
C GLY A 34 -18.76 33.16 9.78
N ASP A 35 -18.30 33.30 11.02
CA ASP A 35 -17.00 33.84 11.43
C ASP A 35 -16.02 32.71 11.80
N ASP A 36 -16.49 31.61 12.41
CA ASP A 36 -15.62 30.52 12.89
C ASP A 36 -14.93 29.75 11.74
N ASP A 37 -15.62 29.53 10.61
CA ASP A 37 -15.02 28.89 9.42
C ASP A 37 -13.92 29.77 8.80
N VAL A 38 -14.06 31.10 8.84
CA VAL A 38 -13.07 32.05 8.33
C VAL A 38 -11.79 32.00 9.17
N HIS A 39 -11.93 31.91 10.50
CA HIS A 39 -10.79 31.77 11.43
C HIS A 39 -10.04 30.43 11.27
N ILE A 40 -10.75 29.35 10.92
CA ILE A 40 -10.13 28.04 10.65
C ILE A 40 -9.25 28.12 9.40
N ASP A 41 -9.76 28.69 8.30
CA ASP A 41 -9.00 28.81 7.06
C ASP A 41 -7.77 29.71 7.24
N GLU A 42 -7.88 30.81 7.99
CA GLU A 42 -6.73 31.68 8.32
C GLU A 42 -5.67 30.92 9.14
N THR A 43 -6.11 30.15 10.14
CA THR A 43 -5.22 29.30 10.96
C THR A 43 -4.52 28.22 10.12
N VAL A 44 -5.21 27.64 9.14
CA VAL A 44 -4.65 26.67 8.19
C VAL A 44 -3.60 27.36 7.32
N GLN A 45 -3.91 28.52 6.74
CA GLN A 45 -2.99 29.26 5.89
C GLN A 45 -1.73 29.71 6.64
N GLU A 46 -1.86 30.23 7.87
CA GLU A 46 -0.72 30.63 8.69
C GLU A 46 0.21 29.43 8.97
N LYS A 47 -0.34 28.28 9.37
CA LYS A 47 0.44 27.07 9.65
C LYS A 47 1.05 26.45 8.41
N LEU A 48 0.36 26.50 7.27
CA LEU A 48 0.93 26.10 5.99
C LEU A 48 2.10 27.02 5.61
N SER A 49 1.98 28.33 5.82
CA SER A 49 3.06 29.28 5.58
C SER A 49 4.29 29.01 6.48
N LEU A 50 4.07 28.60 7.73
CA LEU A 50 5.13 28.21 8.65
C LEU A 50 5.82 26.93 8.18
N ALA A 51 5.05 25.93 7.75
CA ALA A 51 5.57 24.69 7.19
C ALA A 51 6.31 24.92 5.86
N ASP A 52 5.89 25.88 5.05
CA ASP A 52 6.61 26.23 3.81
C ASP A 52 7.90 26.99 4.08
N ARG A 53 7.98 27.79 5.16
CA ARG A 53 9.18 28.52 5.56
C ARG A 53 10.21 27.66 6.29
N PHE A 54 9.77 26.76 7.16
CA PHE A 54 10.64 26.01 8.09
C PHE A 54 10.57 24.49 7.92
N GLY A 55 9.68 23.98 7.07
CA GLY A 55 9.50 22.55 6.86
C GLY A 55 10.53 21.95 5.93
N LEU A 56 10.95 20.73 6.24
CA LEU A 56 11.66 19.86 5.31
C LEU A 56 10.66 18.95 4.60
N HIS A 57 10.59 19.04 3.27
CA HIS A 57 9.78 18.13 2.47
C HIS A 57 10.63 16.96 1.96
N VAL A 58 10.25 15.73 2.34
CA VAL A 58 10.88 14.51 1.85
C VAL A 58 9.99 13.91 0.77
N PRO A 59 10.32 14.03 -0.53
CA PRO A 59 9.48 13.52 -1.60
C PRO A 59 9.53 11.99 -1.68
N PHE A 60 8.37 11.38 -1.89
CA PHE A 60 8.26 9.97 -2.27
C PHE A 60 8.16 9.88 -3.80
N LEU A 61 9.31 9.69 -4.45
CA LEU A 61 9.39 9.59 -5.90
C LEU A 61 8.94 8.20 -6.36
N LEU A 62 8.27 8.15 -7.53
CA LEU A 62 8.02 6.87 -8.18
C LEU A 62 9.34 6.28 -8.70
N PRO A 63 9.55 4.96 -8.57
CA PRO A 63 10.69 4.31 -9.18
C PRO A 63 10.61 4.39 -10.71
N ASP A 64 11.77 4.43 -11.36
CA ASP A 64 11.89 4.12 -12.78
C ASP A 64 11.58 2.63 -13.05
N GLN A 65 11.52 2.26 -14.32
CA GLN A 65 11.19 0.90 -14.73
C GLN A 65 12.16 -0.13 -14.13
N ASP A 66 13.46 0.12 -14.16
CA ASP A 66 14.45 -0.84 -13.70
C ASP A 66 14.39 -1.03 -12.18
N ARG A 67 14.20 0.05 -11.42
CA ARG A 67 13.97 0.00 -9.97
C ARG A 67 12.66 -0.68 -9.63
N TYR A 68 11.59 -0.43 -10.38
CA TYR A 68 10.33 -1.14 -10.19
C TYR A 68 10.49 -2.65 -10.38
N LEU A 69 11.22 -3.07 -11.44
CA LEU A 69 11.49 -4.48 -11.70
C LEU A 69 12.36 -5.12 -10.62
N ASP A 70 13.41 -4.42 -10.16
CA ASP A 70 14.26 -4.86 -9.04
C ASP A 70 13.46 -5.01 -7.73
N ILE A 71 12.54 -4.09 -7.45
CA ILE A 71 11.63 -4.19 -6.29
C ILE A 71 10.73 -5.41 -6.41
N ALA A 72 10.12 -5.64 -7.58
CA ALA A 72 9.24 -6.79 -7.80
C ALA A 72 9.99 -8.13 -7.65
N GLU A 73 11.20 -8.21 -8.21
CA GLU A 73 12.09 -9.37 -8.11
C GLU A 73 12.48 -9.66 -6.66
N LYS A 74 12.95 -8.65 -5.92
CA LYS A 74 13.32 -8.78 -4.50
C LYS A 74 12.14 -9.13 -3.61
N LEU A 75 10.95 -8.60 -3.90
CA LEU A 75 9.73 -8.96 -3.19
C LEU A 75 9.35 -10.41 -3.48
N ALA A 76 9.38 -10.86 -4.73
CA ALA A 76 9.12 -12.25 -5.10
C ALA A 76 10.08 -13.21 -4.39
N ALA A 77 11.38 -12.90 -4.37
CA ALA A 77 12.39 -13.66 -3.66
C ALA A 77 12.13 -13.70 -2.14
N ARG A 78 11.77 -12.56 -1.55
CA ARG A 78 11.43 -12.46 -0.11
C ARG A 78 10.24 -13.35 0.28
N TYR A 79 9.28 -13.53 -0.61
CA TYR A 79 8.13 -14.41 -0.39
C TYR A 79 8.36 -15.86 -0.85
N GLY A 80 9.59 -16.22 -1.23
CA GLY A 80 9.96 -17.59 -1.60
C GLY A 80 9.43 -18.06 -2.94
N ILE A 81 9.07 -17.14 -3.85
CA ILE A 81 8.61 -17.47 -5.19
C ILE A 81 9.79 -17.98 -6.02
N ARG A 82 9.73 -19.24 -6.46
CA ARG A 82 10.83 -19.93 -7.19
C ARG A 82 10.74 -19.77 -8.72
N LEU A 83 10.34 -18.60 -9.20
CA LEU A 83 10.34 -18.30 -10.62
C LEU A 83 11.68 -17.70 -11.04
N PRO A 84 12.13 -17.92 -12.29
CA PRO A 84 13.30 -17.21 -12.83
C PRO A 84 13.11 -15.69 -12.74
N ALA A 85 14.17 -14.97 -12.38
CA ALA A 85 14.15 -13.51 -12.25
C ALA A 85 13.61 -12.83 -13.51
N GLU A 86 14.09 -13.23 -14.69
CA GLU A 86 13.61 -12.72 -15.99
C GLU A 86 12.10 -12.89 -16.18
N GLU A 87 11.53 -14.01 -15.75
CA GLU A 87 10.09 -14.25 -15.86
C GLU A 87 9.30 -13.36 -14.89
N VAL A 88 9.80 -13.17 -13.67
CA VAL A 88 9.22 -12.23 -12.70
C VAL A 88 9.24 -10.81 -13.26
N ARG A 89 10.36 -10.36 -13.83
CA ARG A 89 10.51 -9.02 -14.42
C ARG A 89 9.58 -8.83 -15.62
N ARG A 90 9.51 -9.80 -16.53
CA ARG A 90 8.62 -9.77 -17.69
C ARG A 90 7.15 -9.64 -17.28
N ARG A 91 6.72 -10.46 -16.32
CA ARG A 91 5.35 -10.44 -15.79
C ARG A 91 5.05 -9.15 -15.01
N ALA A 92 5.99 -8.66 -14.21
CA ALA A 92 5.86 -7.40 -13.48
C ALA A 92 5.71 -6.20 -14.43
N ARG A 93 6.47 -6.19 -15.54
CA ARG A 93 6.37 -5.16 -16.59
C ARG A 93 4.99 -5.16 -17.24
N LEU A 94 4.46 -6.34 -17.57
CA LEU A 94 3.10 -6.48 -18.09
C LEU A 94 2.08 -6.01 -17.04
N TRP A 95 2.21 -6.45 -15.79
CA TRP A 95 1.32 -6.08 -14.70
C TRP A 95 1.21 -4.55 -14.53
N SER A 96 2.33 -3.83 -14.56
CA SER A 96 2.36 -2.37 -14.40
C SER A 96 1.62 -1.60 -15.49
N GLN A 97 1.50 -2.16 -16.69
CA GLN A 97 0.75 -1.54 -17.80
C GLN A 97 -0.76 -1.57 -17.55
N TRP A 98 -1.23 -2.61 -16.86
CA TRP A 98 -2.65 -2.79 -16.54
C TRP A 98 -3.05 -2.21 -15.17
N HIS A 99 -2.08 -1.94 -14.28
CA HIS A 99 -2.34 -1.57 -12.89
C HIS A 99 -1.59 -0.29 -12.48
N ASN A 100 -2.23 0.88 -12.64
CA ASN A 100 -1.81 2.20 -12.11
C ASN A 100 -0.29 2.49 -12.11
N GLY A 101 0.44 2.01 -13.11
CA GLY A 101 1.86 2.31 -13.31
C GLY A 101 2.83 1.63 -12.32
N GLN A 102 4.07 2.14 -12.33
CA GLN A 102 5.23 1.53 -11.68
C GLN A 102 5.39 2.06 -10.25
N SER A 103 4.55 1.59 -9.34
CA SER A 103 4.64 1.96 -7.91
C SER A 103 5.06 0.78 -7.04
N CYS A 104 5.63 1.06 -5.86
CA CYS A 104 5.91 0.03 -4.86
C CYS A 104 4.64 -0.74 -4.45
N ARG A 105 3.49 -0.06 -4.44
CA ARG A 105 2.19 -0.69 -4.19
C ARG A 105 1.82 -1.67 -5.30
N THR A 106 1.97 -1.25 -6.55
CA THR A 106 1.71 -2.11 -7.72
C THR A 106 2.61 -3.34 -7.70
N ALA A 107 3.90 -3.19 -7.36
CA ALA A 107 4.84 -4.31 -7.25
C ALA A 107 4.40 -5.31 -6.16
N ARG A 108 3.94 -4.83 -5.00
CA ARG A 108 3.37 -5.70 -3.95
C ARG A 108 2.12 -6.43 -4.44
N GLN A 109 1.18 -5.73 -5.06
CA GLN A 109 -0.04 -6.33 -5.61
C GLN A 109 0.25 -7.42 -6.64
N PHE A 110 1.21 -7.18 -7.54
CA PHE A 110 1.71 -8.18 -8.49
C PHE A 110 2.20 -9.44 -7.78
N VAL A 111 3.05 -9.28 -6.76
CA VAL A 111 3.64 -10.40 -6.03
C VAL A 111 2.58 -11.16 -5.23
N ASP A 112 1.60 -10.46 -4.63
CA ASP A 112 0.49 -11.09 -3.93
C ASP A 112 -0.40 -11.90 -4.89
N ALA A 113 -0.70 -11.36 -6.07
CA ALA A 113 -1.44 -12.08 -7.12
C ALA A 113 -0.68 -13.33 -7.58
N LEU A 114 0.63 -13.18 -7.83
CA LEU A 114 1.50 -14.28 -8.23
C LEU A 114 1.54 -15.41 -7.20
N ARG A 115 1.55 -15.08 -5.90
CA ARG A 115 1.46 -16.08 -4.82
C ARG A 115 0.12 -16.80 -4.83
N GLY A 116 -0.98 -16.07 -5.05
CA GLY A 116 -2.32 -16.64 -5.16
C GLY A 116 -2.40 -17.64 -6.32
N GLU A 117 -1.91 -17.27 -7.50
CA GLU A 117 -1.88 -18.14 -8.68
C GLU A 117 -1.09 -19.44 -8.43
N ILE A 118 0.09 -19.34 -7.82
CA ILE A 118 0.93 -20.52 -7.51
C ILE A 118 0.24 -21.43 -6.49
N ALA A 119 -0.40 -20.86 -5.48
CA ALA A 119 -1.13 -21.63 -4.46
C ALA A 119 -2.31 -22.38 -5.08
N LEU A 120 -3.12 -21.72 -5.92
CA LEU A 120 -4.25 -22.34 -6.62
C LEU A 120 -3.79 -23.45 -7.56
N ALA A 121 -2.71 -23.24 -8.31
CA ALA A 121 -2.15 -24.26 -9.20
C ALA A 121 -1.67 -25.51 -8.43
N ALA A 122 -1.15 -25.35 -7.21
CA ALA A 122 -0.77 -26.46 -6.35
C ALA A 122 -1.98 -27.28 -5.87
N GLU A 123 -3.10 -26.61 -5.54
CA GLU A 123 -4.34 -27.28 -5.13
C GLU A 123 -4.99 -28.08 -6.28
N ASP A 124 -5.00 -27.54 -7.50
CA ASP A 124 -5.54 -28.23 -8.67
C ASP A 124 -4.70 -29.47 -9.05
N GLY A 125 -3.38 -29.39 -8.85
CA GLY A 125 -2.46 -30.51 -9.00
C GLY A 125 -2.74 -31.66 -8.02
N ASP A 126 -3.17 -31.34 -6.79
CA ASP A 126 -3.51 -32.36 -5.78
C ASP A 126 -4.88 -33.01 -6.06
N ARG A 127 -5.88 -32.23 -6.49
CA ARG A 127 -7.21 -32.77 -6.86
C ARG A 127 -7.18 -33.71 -8.06
N SER A 128 -6.27 -33.49 -9.01
CA SER A 128 -6.09 -34.38 -10.18
C SER A 128 -5.36 -35.68 -9.84
N ARG A 129 -4.65 -35.73 -8.71
CA ARG A 129 -3.88 -36.89 -8.23
C ARG A 129 -4.63 -37.76 -7.20
N ALA A 130 -5.74 -37.25 -6.66
CA ALA A 130 -6.60 -38.01 -5.76
C ALA A 130 -7.14 -39.28 -6.45
N PRO A 131 -6.98 -40.49 -5.87
CA PRO A 131 -7.50 -41.70 -6.47
C PRO A 131 -9.01 -41.59 -6.55
N ARG A 132 -9.57 -41.78 -7.76
CA ARG A 132 -11.01 -41.94 -7.96
C ARG A 132 -11.45 -43.11 -7.06
N ARG A 133 -12.00 -42.80 -5.88
CA ARG A 133 -12.65 -43.81 -5.03
C ARG A 133 -13.72 -44.45 -5.89
N GLY A 134 -13.43 -45.65 -6.39
CA GLY A 134 -14.37 -46.47 -7.12
C GLY A 134 -15.62 -46.57 -6.27
N ARG A 135 -16.77 -46.20 -6.85
CA ARG A 135 -18.08 -46.48 -6.24
C ARG A 135 -18.15 -47.99 -6.05
N GLY A 136 -17.88 -48.43 -4.83
CA GLY A 136 -18.09 -49.81 -4.41
C GLY A 136 -19.56 -50.13 -4.63
N ARG A 137 -19.80 -51.04 -5.57
CA ARG A 137 -21.09 -51.65 -5.85
C ARG A 137 -21.57 -52.29 -4.54
N GLN A 138 -22.63 -51.75 -3.94
CA GLN A 138 -23.29 -52.39 -2.80
C GLN A 138 -23.78 -53.77 -3.24
N PRO A 139 -23.46 -54.87 -2.52
CA PRO A 139 -24.08 -56.15 -2.78
C PRO A 139 -25.50 -56.13 -2.19
N GLY A 140 -26.46 -56.54 -3.01
CA GLY A 140 -27.88 -56.59 -2.66
C GLY A 140 -28.12 -57.41 -1.40
N ARG A 141 -28.95 -56.86 -0.50
CA ARG A 141 -29.56 -57.64 0.56
C ARG A 141 -30.84 -58.26 0.01
N ARG A 142 -30.91 -59.59 0.14
CA ARG A 142 -32.11 -60.42 -0.02
C ARG A 142 -33.08 -60.14 1.12
#